data_AF-A0A1E7J4C2-F1
#
_entry.id   AF-A0A1E7J4C2-F1
#
_cell.length_a   1.000
_cell.length_b   1.000
_cell.length_c   1.000
_cell.angle_alpha   90.00
_cell.angle_beta   90.00
_cell.angle_gamma   90.00
#
_symmetry.space_group_name_H-M   'P 1'
#
loop_
_entity.id
_entity.type
_entity.pdbx_description
1 polymer ?
#
loop_
_entity_poly.entity_id
_entity_poly.type
_entity_poly.pdbx_seq_one_letter_code
_entity_poly.pdbx_strand_id
1 'polypeptide(L)'
;MNYQRQRQPGCGGCLLIALLIVFISGGAPALIKFLGTLLYTGIAGILLFAAIFWGFSYWVQKKVATYEQSQSESRNRFVWLLVHILMHTAKIDGRITKDEIQTIHRFFQYNLHYNQTQMLWVKEIIKEATSSSPSLDSLLEEFKSTFAYEPRLILLELVFQILYTKKDVPEDELQIARRIAAYLAISAYDQRTIEARFKYGRQYTAAPGKDTVDRYYATLGLNKSASMEEIKKAYRKLSMKYHPDKVRHLGEEFQKIAEEKMKEINGAYEYFKKK
;
A
#
# COMPACT_ATOMS: atom_id res chain seq x y z
N MET A 1 -75.07 -10.81 37.63
CA MET A 1 -74.96 -11.94 36.68
C MET A 1 -73.52 -12.04 36.21
N ASN A 2 -72.82 -13.08 36.66
CA ASN A 2 -71.39 -13.31 36.41
C ASN A 2 -71.18 -13.92 35.02
N TYR A 3 -70.47 -13.22 34.13
CA TYR A 3 -69.94 -13.80 32.90
C TYR A 3 -68.68 -14.61 33.24
N GLN A 4 -68.84 -15.92 33.44
CA GLN A 4 -67.71 -16.84 33.45
C GLN A 4 -67.15 -16.97 32.02
N ARG A 5 -65.94 -16.44 31.78
CA ARG A 5 -65.14 -16.82 30.62
C ARG A 5 -64.76 -18.29 30.75
N GLN A 6 -65.42 -19.17 30.01
CA GLN A 6 -64.90 -20.51 29.74
C GLN A 6 -63.59 -20.36 28.96
N ARG A 7 -62.46 -20.64 29.62
CA ARG A 7 -61.19 -20.90 28.94
C ARG A 7 -61.34 -22.24 28.22
N GLN A 8 -61.32 -22.24 26.90
CA GLN A 8 -61.10 -23.48 26.13
C GLN A 8 -59.77 -24.09 26.59
N PRO A 9 -59.70 -25.41 26.85
CA PRO A 9 -58.42 -26.06 27.14
C PRO A 9 -57.56 -25.94 25.88
N GLY A 10 -56.50 -25.14 25.97
CA GLY A 10 -55.53 -25.01 24.88
C GLY A 10 -55.03 -26.40 24.50
N CYS A 11 -55.07 -26.70 23.21
CA CYS A 11 -54.58 -27.93 22.58
C CYS A 11 -53.04 -28.02 22.65
N GLY A 12 -52.46 -27.86 23.85
CA GLY A 12 -51.04 -28.05 24.12
C GLY A 12 -50.69 -29.52 24.37
N GLY A 13 -51.67 -30.32 24.81
CA GLY A 13 -51.48 -31.75 25.07
C GLY A 13 -51.23 -32.58 23.80
N CYS A 14 -51.86 -32.25 22.67
CA CYS A 14 -51.71 -33.01 21.43
C CYS A 14 -50.30 -32.93 20.85
N LEU A 15 -49.62 -31.80 21.01
CA LEU A 15 -48.22 -31.61 20.56
C LEU A 15 -47.24 -32.41 21.42
N LEU A 16 -47.46 -32.46 22.73
CA LEU A 16 -46.66 -33.26 23.66
C LEU A 16 -46.87 -34.77 23.44
N ILE A 17 -48.11 -35.19 23.17
CA ILE A 17 -48.44 -36.60 22.89
C ILE A 17 -47.84 -37.03 21.54
N ALA A 18 -47.92 -36.19 20.50
CA ALA A 18 -47.28 -36.47 19.21
C ALA A 18 -45.75 -36.56 19.32
N LEU A 19 -45.12 -35.66 20.08
CA LEU A 19 -43.68 -35.71 20.38
C LEU A 19 -43.29 -36.98 21.17
N LEU A 20 -44.10 -37.36 22.16
CA LEU A 20 -43.91 -38.61 22.92
C LEU A 20 -44.05 -39.86 22.04
N ILE A 21 -45.01 -39.89 21.12
CA ILE A 21 -45.19 -41.01 20.19
C ILE A 21 -43.99 -41.13 19.27
N VAL A 22 -43.47 -40.03 18.71
CA VAL A 22 -42.25 -40.05 17.87
C VAL A 22 -41.02 -40.49 18.67
N PHE A 23 -40.92 -40.11 19.95
CA PHE A 23 -39.82 -40.52 20.82
C PHE A 23 -39.89 -42.02 21.18
N ILE A 24 -41.10 -42.54 21.46
CA ILE A 24 -41.35 -43.95 21.81
C ILE A 24 -41.30 -44.86 20.56
N SER A 25 -41.68 -44.38 19.38
CA SER A 25 -41.69 -45.16 18.13
C SER A 25 -40.32 -45.26 17.43
N GLY A 26 -39.22 -44.95 18.12
CA GLY A 26 -37.87 -45.07 17.57
C GLY A 26 -37.37 -43.86 16.76
N GLY A 27 -38.04 -42.71 16.83
CA GLY A 27 -37.59 -41.47 16.19
C GLY A 27 -36.37 -40.82 16.87
N ALA A 28 -36.16 -41.05 18.16
CA ALA A 28 -35.01 -40.51 18.90
C ALA A 28 -33.65 -41.02 18.37
N PRO A 29 -33.45 -42.33 18.11
CA PRO A 29 -32.26 -42.83 17.42
C PRO A 29 -32.01 -42.22 16.04
N ALA A 30 -33.05 -41.98 15.25
CA ALA A 30 -32.94 -41.37 13.92
C ALA A 30 -32.52 -39.89 14.01
N LEU A 31 -33.10 -39.15 14.96
CA LEU A 31 -32.74 -37.76 15.25
C LEU A 31 -31.28 -37.64 15.71
N ILE A 32 -30.84 -38.52 16.62
CA ILE A 32 -29.45 -38.55 17.12
C ILE A 32 -28.48 -38.88 15.99
N LYS A 33 -28.81 -39.85 15.12
CA LYS A 33 -28.00 -40.16 13.93
C LYS A 33 -27.92 -38.97 12.97
N PHE A 34 -29.04 -38.30 12.70
CA PHE A 34 -29.09 -37.12 11.84
C PHE A 34 -28.24 -35.96 12.41
N LEU A 35 -28.41 -35.63 13.69
CA LEU A 35 -27.59 -34.63 14.40
C LEU A 35 -26.11 -35.01 14.42
N GLY A 36 -25.80 -36.29 14.64
CA GLY A 36 -24.43 -36.81 14.59
C GLY A 36 -23.80 -36.68 13.20
N THR A 37 -24.53 -37.00 12.14
CA THR A 37 -24.08 -36.81 10.76
C THR A 37 -23.88 -35.34 10.43
N LEU A 38 -24.82 -34.46 10.82
CA LEU A 38 -24.71 -33.01 10.61
C LEU A 38 -23.50 -32.41 11.34
N LEU A 39 -23.27 -32.82 12.59
CA LEU A 39 -22.12 -32.38 13.37
C LEU A 39 -20.81 -32.90 12.77
N TYR A 40 -20.78 -34.17 12.37
CA TYR A 40 -19.60 -34.78 11.75
C TYR A 40 -19.26 -34.13 10.41
N THR A 41 -20.23 -33.93 9.52
CA THR A 41 -19.99 -33.25 8.23
C THR A 41 -19.62 -31.79 8.43
N GLY A 42 -20.20 -31.11 9.42
CA GLY A 42 -19.81 -29.76 9.81
C GLY A 42 -18.35 -29.67 10.28
N ILE A 43 -17.95 -30.53 11.22
CA ILE A 43 -16.57 -30.59 11.73
C ILE A 43 -15.61 -31.00 10.61
N ALA A 44 -15.95 -32.02 9.82
CA ALA A 44 -15.14 -32.45 8.69
C ALA A 44 -14.95 -31.33 7.66
N GLY A 45 -16.00 -30.55 7.38
CA GLY A 45 -15.94 -29.37 6.52
C GLY A 45 -15.02 -28.29 7.07
N ILE A 46 -15.09 -27.99 8.37
CA ILE A 46 -14.20 -27.03 9.04
C ILE A 46 -12.74 -27.51 8.99
N LEU A 47 -12.49 -28.79 9.28
CA LEU A 47 -11.14 -29.37 9.23
C LEU A 47 -10.57 -29.36 7.80
N LEU A 48 -11.38 -29.68 6.79
CA LEU A 48 -11.00 -29.58 5.39
C LEU A 48 -10.64 -28.13 5.03
N PHE A 49 -11.48 -27.17 5.38
CA PHE A 49 -11.22 -25.75 5.12
C PHE A 49 -9.95 -25.28 5.82
N ALA A 50 -9.74 -25.67 7.08
CA ALA A 50 -8.52 -25.36 7.82
C ALA A 50 -7.28 -25.97 7.16
N ALA A 51 -7.36 -27.21 6.68
CA ALA A 51 -6.27 -27.87 5.97
C ALA A 51 -5.95 -27.18 4.63
N ILE A 52 -6.97 -26.81 3.86
CA ILE A 52 -6.82 -26.04 2.61
C ILE A 52 -6.19 -24.68 2.90
N PHE A 53 -6.70 -23.97 3.90
CA PHE A 53 -6.20 -22.66 4.30
C PHE A 53 -4.74 -22.73 4.76
N TRP A 54 -4.39 -23.72 5.58
CA TRP A 54 -3.01 -23.95 6.02
C TRP A 54 -2.09 -24.30 4.86
N GLY A 55 -2.52 -25.21 3.97
CA GLY A 55 -1.77 -25.57 2.76
C GLY A 55 -1.55 -24.38 1.81
N PHE A 56 -2.57 -23.55 1.62
CA PHE A 56 -2.47 -22.31 0.85
C PHE A 56 -1.52 -21.30 1.51
N SER A 57 -1.65 -21.08 2.82
CA SER A 57 -0.75 -20.19 3.58
C SER A 57 0.70 -20.63 3.49
N TYR A 58 0.98 -21.92 3.65
CA TYR A 58 2.32 -22.49 3.49
C TYR A 58 2.84 -22.33 2.06
N TRP A 59 2.01 -22.54 1.04
CA TRP A 59 2.37 -22.31 -0.36
C TRP A 59 2.75 -20.86 -0.63
N VAL A 60 1.97 -19.89 -0.12
CA VAL A 60 2.28 -18.45 -0.23
C VAL A 60 3.62 -18.15 0.44
N GLN A 61 3.82 -18.57 1.69
CA GLN A 61 5.06 -18.33 2.43
C GLN A 61 6.28 -18.91 1.71
N LYS A 62 6.17 -20.14 1.20
CA LYS A 62 7.25 -20.77 0.43
C LYS A 62 7.56 -20.00 -0.86
N LYS A 63 6.56 -19.53 -1.58
CA LYS A 63 6.74 -18.73 -2.81
C LYS A 63 7.41 -17.39 -2.50
N VAL A 64 6.97 -16.72 -1.44
CA VAL A 64 7.56 -15.46 -0.98
C VAL A 64 9.02 -15.66 -0.56
N ALA A 65 9.33 -16.65 0.26
CA ALA A 65 10.69 -16.95 0.70
C ALA A 65 11.62 -17.29 -0.49
N THR A 66 11.13 -18.08 -1.45
CA THR A 66 11.90 -18.40 -2.67
C THR A 66 12.19 -17.14 -3.49
N TYR A 67 11.20 -16.25 -3.63
CA TYR A 67 11.42 -14.97 -4.30
C TYR A 67 12.43 -14.12 -3.53
N GLU A 68 12.25 -13.92 -2.23
CA GLU A 68 13.17 -13.11 -1.41
C GLU A 68 14.62 -13.61 -1.47
N GLN A 69 14.85 -14.93 -1.43
CA GLN A 69 16.19 -15.51 -1.56
C GLN A 69 16.82 -15.33 -2.95
N SER A 70 16.02 -15.18 -4.00
CA SER A 70 16.53 -14.99 -5.38
C SER A 70 17.08 -13.58 -5.65
N GLN A 71 17.09 -12.72 -4.63
CA GLN A 71 17.14 -11.27 -4.75
C GLN A 71 18.24 -10.72 -3.85
N SER A 72 18.79 -9.55 -4.18
CA SER A 72 19.88 -8.97 -3.38
C SER A 72 19.39 -8.52 -2.00
N GLU A 73 20.23 -8.70 -0.98
CA GLU A 73 19.93 -8.25 0.38
C GLU A 73 19.63 -6.75 0.44
N SER A 74 20.42 -5.94 -0.28
CA SER A 74 20.21 -4.49 -0.36
C SER A 74 18.85 -4.12 -0.96
N ARG A 75 18.39 -4.80 -2.03
CA ARG A 75 17.04 -4.56 -2.57
C ARG A 75 15.97 -4.99 -1.59
N ASN A 76 16.09 -6.19 -1.03
CA ASN A 76 15.09 -6.71 -0.08
C ASN A 76 14.95 -5.75 1.10
N ARG A 77 16.07 -5.29 1.65
CA ARG A 77 16.07 -4.34 2.76
C ARG A 77 15.48 -2.99 2.38
N PHE A 78 15.77 -2.51 1.17
CA PHE A 78 15.19 -1.28 0.65
C PHE A 78 13.66 -1.36 0.58
N VAL A 79 13.12 -2.40 -0.06
CA VAL A 79 11.67 -2.57 -0.21
C VAL A 79 11.00 -2.74 1.14
N TRP A 80 11.60 -3.52 2.05
CA TRP A 80 11.08 -3.70 3.41
C TRP A 80 10.99 -2.37 4.16
N LEU A 81 12.09 -1.60 4.22
CA LEU A 81 12.10 -0.30 4.90
C LEU A 81 11.14 0.69 4.23
N LEU A 82 11.10 0.70 2.90
CA LEU A 82 10.20 1.55 2.11
C LEU A 82 8.74 1.27 2.50
N VAL A 83 8.29 0.01 2.45
CA VAL A 83 6.91 -0.35 2.79
C VAL A 83 6.61 -0.02 4.25
N HIS A 84 7.49 -0.33 5.19
CA HIS A 84 7.26 -0.01 6.61
C HIS A 84 7.11 1.50 6.86
N ILE A 85 7.93 2.34 6.24
CA ILE A 85 7.83 3.80 6.37
C ILE A 85 6.55 4.32 5.70
N LEU A 86 6.18 3.79 4.55
CA LEU A 86 4.92 4.15 3.87
C LEU A 86 3.70 3.75 4.69
N MET A 87 3.75 2.61 5.39
CA MET A 87 2.69 2.17 6.29
C MET A 87 2.57 3.06 7.54
N HIS A 88 3.69 3.54 8.10
CA HIS A 88 3.65 4.59 9.14
C HIS A 88 3.06 5.88 8.62
N THR A 89 3.41 6.28 7.40
CA THR A 89 2.88 7.49 6.74
C THR A 89 1.36 7.38 6.54
N ALA A 90 0.88 6.26 6.04
CA ALA A 90 -0.56 6.01 5.84
C ALA A 90 -1.34 5.88 7.16
N LYS A 91 -0.66 5.73 8.30
CA LYS A 91 -1.28 5.63 9.63
C LYS A 91 -1.19 6.93 10.43
N ILE A 92 -0.72 8.03 9.84
CA ILE A 92 -0.52 9.30 10.55
C ILE A 92 -1.81 9.78 11.24
N ASP A 93 -2.96 9.64 10.57
CA ASP A 93 -4.30 10.01 11.08
C ASP A 93 -4.93 8.93 11.99
N GLY A 94 -4.18 7.85 12.28
CA GLY A 94 -4.62 6.72 13.08
C GLY A 94 -5.43 5.67 12.33
N ARG A 95 -5.77 5.85 11.05
CA ARG A 95 -6.54 4.88 10.25
C ARG A 95 -6.06 4.79 8.81
N ILE A 96 -5.63 3.59 8.43
CA ILE A 96 -5.20 3.33 7.06
C ILE A 96 -6.41 3.12 6.16
N THR A 97 -6.57 3.99 5.17
CA THR A 97 -7.63 3.92 4.15
C THR A 97 -7.28 2.95 3.02
N LYS A 98 -8.30 2.52 2.27
CA LYS A 98 -8.09 1.67 1.08
C LYS A 98 -7.28 2.39 -0.01
N ASP A 99 -7.45 3.70 -0.17
CA ASP A 99 -6.79 4.46 -1.22
C ASP A 99 -5.28 4.64 -0.96
N GLU A 100 -4.89 4.74 0.31
CA GLU A 100 -3.48 4.77 0.72
C GLU A 100 -2.80 3.41 0.46
N ILE A 101 -3.43 2.30 0.87
CA ILE A 101 -2.92 0.95 0.57
C ILE A 101 -2.86 0.72 -0.93
N GLN A 102 -3.90 1.11 -1.67
CA GLN A 102 -3.90 0.99 -3.12
C GLN A 102 -2.80 1.82 -3.76
N THR A 103 -2.43 2.97 -3.20
CA THR A 103 -1.33 3.78 -3.71
C THR A 103 0.01 3.05 -3.60
N ILE A 104 0.26 2.38 -2.47
CA ILE A 104 1.43 1.50 -2.29
C ILE A 104 1.37 0.37 -3.32
N HIS A 105 0.24 -0.33 -3.43
CA HIS A 105 0.08 -1.43 -4.39
C HIS A 105 0.32 -1.00 -5.85
N ARG A 106 -0.25 0.14 -6.26
CA ARG A 106 -0.10 0.69 -7.60
C ARG A 106 1.35 1.04 -7.91
N PHE A 107 2.09 1.55 -6.94
CA PHE A 107 3.51 1.83 -7.12
C PHE A 107 4.29 0.55 -7.49
N PHE A 108 4.15 -0.50 -6.68
CA PHE A 108 4.84 -1.77 -6.97
C PHE A 108 4.35 -2.42 -8.26
N GLN A 109 3.04 -2.43 -8.50
CA GLN A 109 2.46 -3.11 -9.65
C GLN A 109 2.71 -2.37 -10.98
N TYR A 110 2.54 -1.05 -11.00
CA TYR A 110 2.55 -0.27 -12.25
C TYR A 110 3.86 0.50 -12.46
N ASN A 111 4.47 1.06 -11.42
CA ASN A 111 5.76 1.76 -11.60
C ASN A 111 6.92 0.77 -11.62
N LEU A 112 6.93 -0.19 -10.69
CA LEU A 112 7.97 -1.23 -10.64
C LEU A 112 7.65 -2.48 -11.47
N HIS A 113 6.47 -2.55 -12.09
CA HIS A 113 6.04 -3.67 -12.94
C HIS A 113 6.07 -5.04 -12.22
N TYR A 114 5.74 -5.07 -10.92
CA TYR A 114 5.77 -6.30 -10.14
C TYR A 114 4.69 -7.28 -10.62
N ASN A 115 5.13 -8.51 -10.88
CA ASN A 115 4.24 -9.62 -11.21
C ASN A 115 3.48 -10.13 -9.98
N GLN A 116 2.59 -11.10 -10.18
CA GLN A 116 1.76 -11.65 -9.10
C GLN A 116 2.56 -12.20 -7.92
N THR A 117 3.67 -12.91 -8.18
CA THR A 117 4.53 -13.48 -7.12
C THR A 117 5.21 -12.38 -6.32
N GLN A 118 5.74 -11.35 -6.99
CA GLN A 118 6.36 -10.20 -6.34
C GLN A 118 5.33 -9.43 -5.49
N MET A 119 4.10 -9.31 -5.99
CA MET A 119 3.00 -8.69 -5.24
C MET A 119 2.57 -9.52 -4.02
N LEU A 120 2.76 -10.84 -4.00
CA LEU A 120 2.54 -11.64 -2.78
C LEU A 120 3.55 -11.25 -1.68
N TRP A 121 4.81 -11.03 -2.05
CA TRP A 121 5.84 -10.59 -1.11
C TRP A 121 5.52 -9.20 -0.55
N VAL A 122 5.18 -8.23 -1.42
CA VAL A 122 4.78 -6.88 -0.97
C VAL A 122 3.57 -6.95 -0.02
N LYS A 123 2.58 -7.79 -0.32
CA LYS A 123 1.41 -7.99 0.56
C LYS A 123 1.79 -8.56 1.92
N GLU A 124 2.76 -9.49 1.98
CA GLU A 124 3.22 -10.02 3.26
C GLU A 124 3.95 -8.94 4.08
N ILE A 125 4.79 -8.10 3.45
CA ILE A 125 5.44 -6.97 4.13
C ILE A 125 4.39 -5.96 4.64
N ILE A 126 3.38 -5.62 3.85
CA ILE A 126 2.29 -4.72 4.28
C ILE A 126 1.56 -5.30 5.50
N LYS A 127 1.26 -6.60 5.47
CA LYS A 127 0.59 -7.32 6.55
C LYS A 127 1.46 -7.35 7.81
N GLU A 128 2.76 -7.60 7.67
CA GLU A 128 3.75 -7.51 8.75
C GLU A 128 3.76 -6.11 9.37
N ALA A 129 3.97 -5.07 8.55
CA ALA A 129 4.00 -3.68 8.97
C ALA A 129 2.70 -3.20 9.65
N THR A 130 1.56 -3.78 9.27
CA THR A 130 0.27 -3.49 9.92
C THR A 130 0.19 -4.12 11.32
N SER A 131 0.79 -5.29 11.50
CA SER A 131 0.70 -6.08 12.73
C SER A 131 1.74 -5.66 13.77
N SER A 132 2.99 -5.49 13.35
CA SER A 132 4.12 -5.10 14.20
C SER A 132 5.15 -4.39 13.34
N SER A 133 5.45 -3.13 13.65
CA SER A 133 6.44 -2.34 12.92
C SER A 133 7.36 -1.61 13.92
N PRO A 134 8.68 -1.54 13.67
CA PRO A 134 9.57 -0.67 14.45
C PRO A 134 9.11 0.79 14.42
N SER A 135 9.64 1.61 15.31
CA SER A 135 9.33 3.05 15.31
C SER A 135 9.76 3.71 14.00
N LEU A 136 9.01 4.72 13.56
CA LEU A 136 9.33 5.49 12.35
C LEU A 136 10.76 6.05 12.41
N ASP A 137 11.17 6.58 13.56
CA ASP A 137 12.52 7.15 13.73
C ASP A 137 13.63 6.11 13.51
N SER A 138 13.45 4.88 14.01
CA SER A 138 14.41 3.79 13.80
C SER A 138 14.50 3.40 12.32
N LEU A 139 13.36 3.34 11.62
CA LEU A 139 13.31 3.01 10.21
C LEU A 139 13.97 4.10 9.36
N LEU A 140 13.75 5.38 9.68
CA LEU A 140 14.35 6.51 8.98
C LEU A 140 15.86 6.59 9.18
N GLU A 141 16.35 6.35 10.40
CA GLU A 141 17.79 6.35 10.68
C GLU A 141 18.48 5.24 9.90
N GLU A 142 17.91 4.03 9.91
CA GLU A 142 18.46 2.91 9.16
C GLU A 142 18.41 3.14 7.65
N PHE A 143 17.31 3.69 7.14
CA PHE A 143 17.19 4.00 5.71
C PHE A 143 18.27 5.01 5.28
N LYS A 144 18.50 6.04 6.11
CA LYS A 144 19.52 7.05 5.86
C LYS A 144 20.94 6.47 5.93
N SER A 145 21.24 5.60 6.90
CA SER A 145 22.59 5.02 7.03
C SER A 145 22.89 4.01 5.93
N THR A 146 21.87 3.30 5.44
CA THR A 146 22.02 2.21 4.47
C THR A 146 22.03 2.72 3.03
N PHE A 147 21.20 3.70 2.69
CA PHE A 147 21.02 4.13 1.30
C PHE A 147 21.60 5.52 1.02
N ALA A 148 22.09 5.68 -0.22
CA ALA A 148 22.56 6.94 -0.75
C ALA A 148 21.45 8.01 -0.82
N TYR A 149 21.77 9.19 -1.32
CA TYR A 149 20.81 10.30 -1.37
C TYR A 149 19.62 10.02 -2.31
N GLU A 150 19.87 9.35 -3.43
CA GLU A 150 18.91 9.18 -4.51
C GLU A 150 17.72 8.27 -4.13
N PRO A 151 17.91 7.09 -3.48
CA PRO A 151 16.78 6.30 -2.98
C PRO A 151 15.91 7.01 -1.93
N ARG A 152 16.47 7.98 -1.18
CA ARG A 152 15.71 8.78 -0.21
C ARG A 152 14.70 9.69 -0.88
N LEU A 153 14.99 10.16 -2.10
CA LEU A 153 14.05 10.94 -2.89
C LEU A 153 12.85 10.11 -3.33
N ILE A 154 13.07 8.85 -3.72
CA ILE A 154 11.99 7.92 -4.08
C ILE A 154 11.04 7.73 -2.89
N LEU A 155 11.60 7.47 -1.70
CA LEU A 155 10.81 7.36 -0.48
C LEU A 155 9.99 8.63 -0.22
N LEU A 156 10.61 9.81 -0.32
CA LEU A 156 9.89 11.08 -0.11
C LEU A 156 8.79 11.33 -1.16
N GLU A 157 9.03 10.99 -2.43
CA GLU A 157 8.00 11.06 -3.48
C GLU A 157 6.78 10.20 -3.12
N LEU A 158 7.00 8.97 -2.63
CA LEU A 158 5.91 8.08 -2.25
C LEU A 158 5.19 8.51 -0.97
N VAL A 159 5.91 9.09 0.00
CA VAL A 159 5.31 9.70 1.19
C VAL A 159 4.30 10.77 0.78
N PHE A 160 4.71 11.70 -0.09
CA PHE A 160 3.78 12.71 -0.59
C PHE A 160 2.66 12.11 -1.45
N GLN A 161 2.95 11.10 -2.28
CA GLN A 161 1.91 10.43 -3.06
C GLN A 161 0.81 9.83 -2.17
N ILE A 162 1.16 9.25 -1.02
CA ILE A 162 0.21 8.74 -0.03
C ILE A 162 -0.59 9.89 0.58
N LEU A 163 0.07 10.93 1.10
CA LEU A 163 -0.62 12.06 1.73
C LEU A 163 -1.63 12.72 0.80
N TYR A 164 -1.25 12.92 -0.47
CA TYR A 164 -2.09 13.59 -1.47
C TYR A 164 -3.19 12.69 -2.06
N THR A 165 -3.37 11.45 -1.56
CA THR A 165 -4.61 10.67 -1.81
C THR A 165 -5.83 11.33 -1.17
N LYS A 166 -5.63 12.08 -0.09
CA LYS A 166 -6.67 12.83 0.62
C LYS A 166 -7.08 14.04 -0.20
N LYS A 167 -8.37 14.40 -0.17
CA LYS A 167 -8.89 15.60 -0.86
C LYS A 167 -8.21 16.87 -0.34
N ASP A 168 -8.12 17.01 0.97
CA ASP A 168 -7.41 18.08 1.66
C ASP A 168 -6.41 17.43 2.61
N VAL A 169 -5.13 17.79 2.47
CA VAL A 169 -4.06 17.24 3.32
C VAL A 169 -3.88 18.18 4.51
N PRO A 170 -4.10 17.72 5.75
CA PRO A 170 -3.89 18.55 6.93
C PRO A 170 -2.44 19.04 7.03
N GLU A 171 -2.23 20.27 7.52
CA GLU A 171 -0.90 20.87 7.59
C GLU A 171 0.03 20.09 8.54
N ASP A 172 -0.49 19.50 9.61
CA ASP A 172 0.25 18.63 10.52
C ASP A 172 0.78 17.37 9.84
N GLU A 173 0.03 16.76 8.91
CA GLU A 173 0.52 15.65 8.10
C GLU A 173 1.64 16.09 7.14
N LEU A 174 1.50 17.27 6.53
CA LEU A 174 2.56 17.86 5.70
C LEU A 174 3.83 18.14 6.51
N GLN A 175 3.68 18.60 7.76
CA GLN A 175 4.82 18.79 8.66
C GLN A 175 5.52 17.46 8.97
N ILE A 176 4.78 16.35 9.10
CA ILE A 176 5.38 15.02 9.28
C ILE A 176 6.19 14.61 8.04
N ALA A 177 5.67 14.80 6.82
CA ALA A 177 6.45 14.53 5.61
C ALA A 177 7.71 15.41 5.49
N ARG A 178 7.62 16.69 5.87
CA ARG A 178 8.77 17.60 5.92
C ARG A 178 9.80 17.16 6.96
N ARG A 179 9.35 16.67 8.12
CA ARG A 179 10.23 16.07 9.14
C ARG A 179 10.90 14.81 8.60
N ILE A 180 10.18 13.91 7.94
CA ILE A 180 10.75 12.72 7.28
C ILE A 180 11.87 13.16 6.32
N ALA A 181 11.63 14.16 5.47
CA ALA A 181 12.64 14.69 4.57
C ALA A 181 13.89 15.21 5.31
N ALA A 182 13.69 15.94 6.40
CA ALA A 182 14.77 16.45 7.25
C ALA A 182 15.57 15.30 7.89
N TYR A 183 14.90 14.28 8.43
CA TYR A 183 15.56 13.09 9.00
C TYR A 183 16.42 12.37 7.96
N LEU A 184 15.91 12.21 6.74
CA LEU A 184 16.64 11.60 5.62
C LEU A 184 17.76 12.49 5.06
N ALA A 185 17.98 13.67 5.63
CA ALA A 185 18.92 14.68 5.18
C ALA A 185 18.69 15.11 3.71
N ILE A 186 17.42 15.13 3.28
CA ILE A 186 17.03 15.64 1.98
C ILE A 186 17.08 17.17 2.02
N SER A 187 17.71 17.78 1.01
CA SER A 187 17.83 19.23 0.94
C SER A 187 16.46 19.91 0.90
N ALA A 188 16.33 21.07 1.56
CA ALA A 188 15.09 21.85 1.56
C ALA A 188 14.62 22.20 0.13
N TYR A 189 15.55 22.37 -0.81
CA TYR A 189 15.24 22.59 -2.21
C TYR A 189 14.52 21.39 -2.84
N ASP A 190 15.05 20.18 -2.65
CA ASP A 190 14.45 18.96 -3.21
C ASP A 190 13.12 18.64 -2.56
N GLN A 191 13.05 18.79 -1.23
CA GLN A 191 11.84 18.63 -0.45
C GLN A 191 10.71 19.54 -0.98
N ARG A 192 10.97 20.85 -1.14
CA ARG A 192 10.00 21.80 -1.69
C ARG A 192 9.62 21.48 -3.14
N THR A 193 10.57 21.04 -3.95
CA THR A 193 10.32 20.69 -5.36
C THR A 193 9.39 19.49 -5.48
N ILE A 194 9.64 18.44 -4.68
CA ILE A 194 8.79 17.25 -4.62
C ILE A 194 7.41 17.62 -4.09
N GLU A 195 7.32 18.35 -2.97
CA GLU A 195 6.05 18.78 -2.39
C GLU A 195 5.21 19.61 -3.39
N ALA A 196 5.84 20.59 -4.05
CA ALA A 196 5.20 21.42 -5.05
C ALA A 196 4.64 20.59 -6.21
N ARG A 197 5.36 19.55 -6.67
CA ARG A 197 4.86 18.67 -7.74
C ARG A 197 3.53 18.03 -7.37
N PHE A 198 3.33 17.59 -6.14
CA PHE A 198 2.06 16.99 -5.72
C PHE A 198 0.97 18.04 -5.46
N LYS A 199 1.35 19.18 -4.86
CA LYS A 199 0.43 20.31 -4.64
C LYS A 199 -0.16 20.85 -5.94
N TYR A 200 0.69 21.08 -6.94
CA TYR A 200 0.28 21.61 -8.23
C TYR A 200 -0.11 20.53 -9.23
N GLY A 201 0.42 19.30 -9.12
CA GLY A 201 0.09 18.19 -10.01
C GLY A 201 -1.39 17.80 -9.99
N ARG A 202 -2.09 17.99 -8.85
CA ARG A 202 -3.56 17.87 -8.77
C ARG A 202 -4.32 18.93 -9.58
N GLN A 203 -3.68 20.06 -9.88
CA GLN A 203 -4.29 21.21 -10.55
C GLN A 203 -4.12 21.17 -12.08
N TYR A 204 -3.16 20.41 -12.61
CA TYR A 204 -2.78 20.35 -14.04
C TYR A 204 -3.55 19.28 -14.85
N THR A 205 -4.41 18.46 -14.24
CA THR A 205 -5.24 17.49 -14.98
C THR A 205 -6.45 18.12 -15.70
N ALA A 206 -6.57 19.46 -15.73
CA ALA A 206 -7.79 20.17 -16.16
C ALA A 206 -7.69 21.00 -17.46
N ALA A 207 -6.52 21.21 -18.08
CA ALA A 207 -6.45 22.01 -19.32
C ALA A 207 -5.33 21.58 -20.30
N PRO A 208 -5.64 21.16 -21.55
CA PRO A 208 -4.62 20.89 -22.55
C PRO A 208 -4.12 22.19 -23.21
N GLY A 209 -2.80 22.41 -23.23
CA GLY A 209 -2.14 23.27 -24.22
C GLY A 209 -1.33 24.48 -23.70
N LYS A 210 -1.68 25.06 -22.55
CA LYS A 210 -0.91 26.17 -21.94
C LYS A 210 0.08 25.69 -20.86
N ASP A 211 -0.10 24.45 -20.41
CA ASP A 211 0.53 23.82 -19.25
C ASP A 211 1.93 23.22 -19.49
N THR A 212 2.36 23.05 -20.75
CA THR A 212 3.59 22.30 -21.06
C THR A 212 4.86 23.03 -20.63
N VAL A 213 4.90 24.36 -20.82
CA VAL A 213 6.07 25.18 -20.47
C VAL A 213 6.22 25.29 -18.95
N ASP A 214 5.10 25.55 -18.27
CA ASP A 214 5.05 25.62 -16.81
C ASP A 214 5.44 24.29 -16.18
N ARG A 215 4.97 23.17 -16.76
CA ARG A 215 5.37 21.84 -16.36
C ARG A 215 6.86 21.60 -16.55
N TYR A 216 7.48 22.06 -17.63
CA TYR A 216 8.93 21.90 -17.83
C TYR A 216 9.77 22.72 -16.86
N TYR A 217 9.36 23.96 -16.55
CA TYR A 217 9.98 24.72 -15.46
C TYR A 217 9.82 24.00 -14.12
N ALA A 218 8.65 23.44 -13.82
CA ALA A 218 8.39 22.66 -12.61
C ALA A 218 9.22 21.36 -12.56
N THR A 219 9.35 20.62 -13.67
CA THR A 219 10.19 19.42 -13.79
C THR A 219 11.65 19.74 -13.47
N LEU A 220 12.14 20.91 -13.90
CA LEU A 220 13.49 21.38 -13.60
C LEU A 220 13.62 22.04 -12.22
N GLY A 221 12.52 22.25 -11.49
CA GLY A 221 12.51 22.94 -10.20
C GLY A 221 12.90 24.42 -10.32
N LEU A 222 12.49 25.09 -11.40
CA LEU A 222 12.83 26.47 -11.73
C LEU A 222 11.59 27.36 -11.82
N ASN A 223 11.79 28.67 -11.66
CA ASN A 223 10.77 29.67 -11.93
C ASN A 223 10.69 29.95 -13.45
N LYS A 224 9.54 30.43 -13.92
CA LYS A 224 9.28 30.80 -15.32
C LYS A 224 10.22 31.89 -15.86
N SER A 225 10.84 32.65 -14.97
CA SER A 225 11.83 33.68 -15.28
C SER A 225 13.28 33.15 -15.31
N ALA A 226 13.49 31.84 -15.17
CA ALA A 226 14.83 31.27 -15.11
C ALA A 226 15.56 31.42 -16.45
N SER A 227 16.82 31.81 -16.37
CA SER A 227 17.69 31.97 -17.54
C SER A 227 18.11 30.63 -18.13
N MET A 228 18.59 30.63 -19.37
CA MET A 228 19.10 29.39 -20.00
C MET A 228 20.31 28.80 -19.25
N GLU A 229 21.09 29.64 -18.56
CA GLU A 229 22.19 29.18 -17.72
C GLU A 229 21.69 28.42 -16.47
N GLU A 230 20.64 28.95 -15.83
CA GLU A 230 19.98 28.30 -14.70
C GLU A 230 19.33 26.97 -15.12
N ILE A 231 18.67 26.95 -16.28
CA ILE A 231 18.12 25.74 -16.91
C ILE A 231 19.21 24.68 -17.12
N LYS A 232 20.35 25.05 -17.70
CA LYS A 232 21.48 24.14 -17.93
C LYS A 232 22.09 23.64 -16.62
N LYS A 233 22.16 24.48 -15.58
CA LYS A 233 22.66 24.11 -14.25
C LYS A 233 21.71 23.13 -13.57
N ALA A 234 20.41 23.40 -13.60
CA ALA A 234 19.38 22.52 -13.05
C ALA A 234 19.37 21.16 -13.75
N TYR A 235 19.42 21.15 -15.09
CA TYR A 235 19.52 19.94 -15.89
C TYR A 235 20.68 19.05 -15.43
N ARG A 236 21.91 19.58 -15.37
CA ARG A 236 23.09 18.80 -14.93
C ARG A 236 22.93 18.24 -13.52
N LYS A 237 22.43 19.05 -12.59
CA LYS A 237 22.18 18.64 -11.20
C LYS A 237 21.15 17.49 -11.11
N LEU A 238 20.06 17.60 -11.88
CA LEU A 238 18.99 16.60 -11.89
C LEU A 238 19.44 15.32 -12.61
N SER A 239 20.17 15.43 -13.72
CA SER A 239 20.70 14.26 -14.44
C SER A 239 21.66 13.43 -13.58
N MET A 240 22.51 14.06 -12.77
CA MET A 240 23.39 13.31 -11.85
C MET A 240 22.62 12.60 -10.73
N LYS A 241 21.48 13.16 -10.33
CA LYS A 241 20.64 12.68 -9.22
C LYS A 241 19.68 11.58 -9.64
N TYR A 242 19.12 11.65 -10.82
CA TYR A 242 18.17 10.66 -11.33
C TYR A 242 18.83 9.67 -12.31
N HIS A 243 20.16 9.58 -12.31
CA HIS A 243 20.86 8.63 -13.17
C HIS A 243 20.55 7.19 -12.75
N PRO A 244 20.22 6.26 -13.67
CA PRO A 244 19.86 4.88 -13.32
C PRO A 244 20.94 4.14 -12.54
N ASP A 245 22.22 4.47 -12.76
CA ASP A 245 23.33 3.87 -12.00
C ASP A 245 23.24 4.11 -10.48
N LYS A 246 22.60 5.20 -10.05
CA LYS A 246 22.45 5.54 -8.63
C LYS A 246 21.57 4.55 -7.86
N VAL A 247 20.70 3.84 -8.58
CA VAL A 247 19.75 2.89 -8.02
C VAL A 247 19.94 1.47 -8.55
N ARG A 248 21.03 1.21 -9.29
CA ARG A 248 21.31 -0.11 -9.89
C ARG A 248 21.34 -1.25 -8.86
N HIS A 249 21.86 -1.00 -7.67
CA HIS A 249 21.91 -1.98 -6.57
C HIS A 249 20.53 -2.37 -6.04
N LEU A 250 19.51 -1.55 -6.32
CA LEU A 250 18.12 -1.82 -5.96
C LEU A 250 17.40 -2.68 -7.00
N GLY A 251 18.02 -3.02 -8.13
CA GLY A 251 17.40 -3.83 -9.18
C GLY A 251 16.91 -3.02 -10.38
N GLU A 252 16.63 -3.74 -11.46
CA GLU A 252 16.28 -3.15 -12.76
C GLU A 252 14.98 -2.34 -12.71
N GLU A 253 14.03 -2.72 -11.86
CA GLU A 253 12.77 -2.01 -11.72
C GLU A 253 12.96 -0.56 -11.26
N PHE A 254 13.92 -0.30 -10.37
CA PHE A 254 14.22 1.04 -9.88
C PHE A 254 15.06 1.83 -10.89
N GLN A 255 15.91 1.15 -11.66
CA GLN A 255 16.59 1.78 -12.79
C GLN A 255 15.61 2.30 -13.83
N LYS A 256 14.55 1.53 -14.14
CA LYS A 256 13.49 1.97 -15.06
C LYS A 256 12.77 3.22 -14.57
N ILE A 257 12.47 3.31 -13.27
CA ILE A 257 11.90 4.54 -12.68
C ILE A 257 12.86 5.73 -12.85
N ALA A 258 14.15 5.53 -12.57
CA ALA A 258 15.16 6.58 -12.75
C ALA A 258 15.28 6.99 -14.24
N GLU A 259 15.22 6.05 -15.17
CA GLU A 259 15.18 6.30 -16.61
C GLU A 259 13.94 7.11 -17.04
N GLU A 260 12.76 6.81 -16.52
CA GLU A 260 11.54 7.56 -16.79
C GLU A 260 11.67 9.01 -16.32
N LYS A 261 12.16 9.23 -15.09
CA LYS A 261 12.47 10.58 -14.58
C LYS A 261 13.50 11.29 -15.45
N MET A 262 14.54 10.58 -15.87
CA MET A 262 15.56 11.14 -16.76
C MET A 262 14.98 11.56 -18.11
N LYS A 263 14.06 10.77 -18.68
CA LYS A 263 13.35 11.12 -19.92
C LYS A 263 12.53 12.40 -19.75
N GLU A 264 11.83 12.58 -18.63
CA GLU A 264 11.11 13.82 -18.31
C GLU A 264 12.05 15.04 -18.23
N ILE A 265 13.18 14.89 -17.52
CA ILE A 265 14.20 15.94 -17.37
C ILE A 265 14.81 16.32 -18.72
N ASN A 266 15.17 15.31 -19.54
CA ASN A 266 15.71 15.50 -20.87
C ASN A 266 14.69 16.21 -21.79
N GLY A 267 13.42 15.81 -21.73
CA GLY A 267 12.35 16.44 -22.49
C GLY A 267 12.17 17.92 -22.14
N ALA A 268 12.21 18.26 -20.85
CA ALA A 268 12.13 19.64 -20.39
C ALA A 268 13.32 20.48 -20.88
N TYR A 269 14.55 19.95 -20.77
CA TYR A 269 15.75 20.64 -21.22
C TYR A 269 15.79 20.84 -22.74
N GLU A 270 15.48 19.81 -23.52
CA GLU A 270 15.45 19.89 -24.98
C GLU A 270 14.39 20.86 -25.50
N TYR A 271 13.27 21.01 -24.80
CA TYR A 271 12.28 22.04 -25.12
C TYR A 271 12.87 23.45 -25.00
N PHE A 272 13.51 23.78 -23.88
CA PHE A 272 14.10 25.12 -23.67
C PHE A 272 15.31 25.39 -24.55
N LYS A 273 16.07 24.35 -24.91
CA LYS A 273 17.22 24.46 -25.81
C LYS A 273 16.83 24.77 -27.27
N LYS A 274 15.65 24.35 -27.71
CA LYS A 274 15.14 24.56 -29.08
C LYS A 274 14.43 25.90 -29.28
N LYS A 275 14.13 26.61 -28.19
CA LYS A 275 13.45 27.90 -28.19
C LYS A 275 14.48 29.03 -28.19
#